data_AF-A0A3D0QID4-F1
#
_entry.id   AF-A0A3D0QID4-F1
#
_cell.length_a   1.000
_cell.length_b   1.000
_cell.length_c   1.000
_cell.angle_alpha   90.00
_cell.angle_beta   90.00
_cell.angle_gamma   90.00
#
_symmetry.space_group_name_H-M   'P 1'
#
loop_
_entity.id
_entity.type
_entity.pdbx_description
1 polymer ?
#
loop_
_entity_poly.entity_id
_entity_poly.type
_entity_poly.pdbx_seq_one_letter_code
_entity_poly.pdbx_strand_id
1 'polypeptide(L)'
;MKRHLLLITLFLSAAVVAEAQYTKYFLDKTMRVDLYHTGTKGQETISLDRAYEEGTWSGTRSQLLDPLNLGEYLVRVYDLASSQAIYSRGYSTYFNEWQTTDEAIAG
;
A
#
# COMPACT_ATOMS: atom_id res chain seq x y z
N MET A 1 -3.94 -6.88 39.73
CA MET A 1 -5.17 -6.28 39.14
C MET A 1 -4.94 -4.88 38.57
N LYS A 2 -4.48 -3.89 39.33
CA LYS A 2 -4.27 -2.50 38.86
C LYS A 2 -3.31 -2.35 37.65
N ARG A 3 -2.20 -3.12 37.63
CA ARG A 3 -1.24 -3.14 36.50
C ARG A 3 -1.83 -3.71 35.21
N HIS A 4 -2.62 -4.79 35.30
CA HIS A 4 -3.28 -5.36 34.12
C HIS A 4 -4.40 -4.44 33.61
N LEU A 5 -5.14 -3.80 34.50
CA LEU A 5 -6.14 -2.80 34.13
C LEU A 5 -5.49 -1.64 33.36
N LEU A 6 -4.35 -1.11 33.84
CA LEU A 6 -3.59 -0.05 33.18
C LEU A 6 -3.09 -0.44 31.78
N LEU A 7 -2.60 -1.67 31.63
CA LEU A 7 -2.14 -2.19 30.32
C LEU A 7 -3.30 -2.34 29.34
N ILE A 8 -4.47 -2.80 29.80
CA ILE A 8 -5.67 -2.91 28.97
C ILE A 8 -6.11 -1.51 28.50
N THR A 9 -6.14 -0.51 29.37
CA THR A 9 -6.50 0.87 28.97
C THR A 9 -5.50 1.45 27.96
N LEU A 10 -4.20 1.18 28.13
CA LEU A 10 -3.17 1.65 27.20
C LEU A 10 -3.27 0.97 25.82
N PHE A 11 -3.58 -0.32 25.77
CA PHE A 11 -3.81 -1.02 24.51
C PHE A 11 -5.07 -0.52 23.79
N LEU A 12 -6.15 -0.25 24.54
CA LEU A 12 -7.40 0.24 23.96
C LEU A 12 -7.24 1.62 23.33
N SER A 13 -6.46 2.52 23.95
CA SER A 13 -6.22 3.84 23.38
C SER A 13 -5.42 3.78 22.07
N ALA A 14 -4.41 2.91 21.97
CA ALA A 14 -3.65 2.73 20.74
C ALA A 14 -4.53 2.24 19.57
N ALA A 15 -5.44 1.30 19.82
CA ALA A 15 -6.37 0.80 18.80
C ALA A 15 -7.34 1.90 18.31
N VAL A 16 -7.84 2.75 19.22
CA VAL A 16 -8.72 3.87 18.87
C VAL A 16 -8.00 4.90 18.00
N VAL A 17 -6.73 5.22 18.32
CA VAL A 17 -5.94 6.17 17.52
C VAL A 17 -5.70 5.64 16.11
N ALA A 18 -5.38 4.34 15.99
CA ALA A 18 -5.19 3.69 14.69
C ALA A 18 -6.47 3.75 13.83
N GLU A 19 -7.62 3.36 14.39
CA GLU A 19 -8.90 3.42 13.66
C GLU A 19 -9.30 4.86 13.32
N ALA A 20 -9.06 5.82 14.22
CA ALA A 20 -9.30 7.24 13.96
C ALA A 20 -8.43 7.77 12.80
N GLN A 21 -7.17 7.32 12.70
CA GLN A 21 -6.30 7.69 11.59
C GLN A 21 -6.79 7.09 10.26
N TYR A 22 -7.23 5.84 10.26
CA TYR A 22 -7.78 5.19 9.06
C TYR A 22 -9.06 5.90 8.60
N THR A 23 -10.04 6.03 9.49
CA THR A 23 -11.35 6.63 9.19
C THR A 23 -11.29 8.13 8.84
N LYS A 24 -10.19 8.81 9.18
CA LYS A 24 -9.92 10.19 8.73
C LYS A 24 -9.76 10.29 7.20
N TYR A 25 -9.19 9.28 6.56
CA TYR A 25 -8.81 9.34 5.13
C TYR A 25 -9.48 8.27 4.26
N PHE A 26 -9.94 7.16 4.84
CA PHE A 26 -10.41 5.99 4.10
C PHE A 26 -11.83 5.58 4.49
N LEU A 27 -12.56 5.09 3.50
CA LEU A 27 -13.79 4.31 3.69
C LEU A 27 -13.42 2.83 3.88
N ASP A 28 -14.29 2.04 4.50
CA ASP A 28 -14.15 0.58 4.53
C ASP A 28 -14.51 -0.05 3.17
N LYS A 29 -13.76 0.33 2.15
CA LYS A 29 -13.87 -0.14 0.77
C LYS A 29 -12.48 -0.20 0.14
N THR A 30 -12.30 -1.07 -0.85
CA THR A 30 -11.02 -1.14 -1.59
C THR A 30 -11.11 -0.36 -2.88
N MET A 31 -10.15 0.53 -3.13
CA MET A 31 -9.88 1.03 -4.47
C MET A 31 -8.84 0.11 -5.10
N ARG A 32 -9.27 -0.71 -6.05
CA ARG A 32 -8.38 -1.54 -6.85
C ARG A 32 -7.89 -0.74 -8.04
N VAL A 33 -6.58 -0.76 -8.26
CA VAL A 33 -5.91 -0.09 -9.38
C VAL A 33 -5.16 -1.16 -10.16
N ASP A 34 -5.59 -1.38 -11.39
CA ASP A 34 -4.92 -2.30 -12.31
C ASP A 34 -3.92 -1.50 -13.17
N LEU A 35 -2.67 -1.96 -13.21
CA LEU A 35 -1.57 -1.32 -13.92
C LEU A 35 -0.95 -2.30 -14.92
N TYR A 36 -0.47 -1.77 -16.04
CA TYR A 36 0.42 -2.49 -16.93
C TYR A 36 1.86 -2.06 -16.70
N HIS A 37 2.74 -3.02 -16.46
CA HIS A 37 4.19 -2.88 -16.57
C HIS A 37 4.60 -3.44 -17.93
N THR A 38 5.13 -2.58 -18.80
CA THR A 38 5.48 -2.95 -20.18
C THR A 38 6.88 -2.48 -20.53
N GLY A 39 7.59 -3.21 -21.38
CA GLY A 39 8.93 -2.83 -21.82
C GLY A 39 9.81 -4.05 -22.06
N THR A 40 11.12 -3.82 -22.02
CA THR A 40 12.18 -4.81 -22.27
C THR A 40 13.23 -4.66 -21.17
N LYS A 41 14.41 -5.27 -21.32
CA LYS A 41 15.49 -5.07 -20.34
C LYS A 41 15.93 -3.60 -20.32
N GLY A 42 15.85 -3.00 -19.13
CA GLY A 42 16.28 -1.62 -18.88
C GLY A 42 15.30 -0.54 -19.39
N GLN A 43 14.13 -0.94 -19.89
CA GLN A 43 13.06 -0.04 -20.27
C GLN A 43 11.75 -0.49 -19.63
N GLU A 44 11.04 0.47 -19.06
CA GLU A 44 9.74 0.21 -18.46
C GLU A 44 8.83 1.42 -18.67
N THR A 45 7.59 1.13 -19.05
CA THR A 45 6.46 2.06 -19.03
C THR A 45 5.36 1.46 -18.16
N ILE A 46 4.97 2.23 -17.14
CA ILE A 46 3.83 1.91 -16.29
C ILE A 46 2.64 2.72 -16.78
N SER A 47 1.53 2.03 -17.08
CA SER A 47 0.28 2.69 -17.51
C SER A 47 -0.91 2.21 -16.69
N LEU A 48 -1.84 3.12 -16.45
CA LEU A 48 -3.11 2.82 -15.78
C LEU A 48 -4.03 2.11 -16.76
N ASP A 49 -4.52 0.93 -16.39
CA ASP A 49 -5.62 0.29 -17.09
C ASP A 49 -6.94 0.83 -16.54
N ARG A 50 -7.24 0.51 -15.28
CA ARG A 50 -8.51 0.88 -14.63
C ARG A 50 -8.36 1.09 -13.13
N ALA A 51 -9.29 1.85 -12.58
CA ALA A 51 -9.53 1.96 -11.15
C ALA A 51 -11.00 1.69 -10.85
N TYR A 52 -11.29 0.86 -9.84
CA TYR A 52 -12.66 0.57 -9.44
C TYR A 52 -12.77 0.23 -7.95
N GLU A 53 -13.99 0.35 -7.42
CA GLU A 53 -14.33 -0.01 -6.05
C GLU A 53 -14.56 -1.53 -5.94
N GLU A 54 -13.92 -2.19 -4.97
CA GLU A 54 -13.99 -3.64 -4.77
C GLU A 54 -14.18 -3.98 -3.28
N GLY A 55 -15.39 -4.41 -2.89
CA GLY A 55 -15.66 -4.95 -1.56
C GLY A 55 -15.17 -4.07 -0.38
N THR A 56 -15.01 -4.70 0.79
CA THR A 56 -14.46 -4.08 2.01
C THR A 56 -12.93 -4.12 2.02
N TRP A 57 -12.28 -3.24 2.77
CA TRP A 57 -10.82 -3.22 2.88
C TRP A 57 -10.32 -4.37 3.77
N SER A 58 -9.53 -5.28 3.18
CA SER A 58 -8.94 -6.43 3.88
C SER A 58 -7.51 -6.19 4.38
N GLY A 59 -6.89 -5.06 4.03
CA GLY A 59 -5.54 -4.71 4.46
C GLY A 59 -5.48 -4.16 5.88
N THR A 60 -4.27 -3.81 6.31
CA THR A 60 -4.08 -3.18 7.64
C THR A 60 -4.75 -1.82 7.73
N ARG A 61 -5.35 -1.53 8.90
CA ARG A 61 -5.91 -0.21 9.26
C ARG A 61 -5.01 0.56 10.24
N SER A 62 -3.98 -0.07 10.79
CA SER A 62 -3.10 0.53 11.81
C SER A 62 -1.74 0.93 11.28
N GLN A 63 -1.16 0.17 10.35
CA GLN A 63 0.14 0.45 9.73
C GLN A 63 -0.05 0.86 8.27
N LEU A 64 -0.57 2.07 8.08
CA LEU A 64 -0.93 2.61 6.78
C LEU A 64 0.29 2.94 5.93
N LEU A 65 1.37 3.40 6.56
CA LEU A 65 2.65 3.66 5.90
C LEU A 65 3.57 2.46 6.08
N ASP A 66 4.13 1.97 4.98
CA ASP A 66 5.14 0.92 4.96
C ASP A 66 6.49 1.46 5.49
N PRO A 67 7.01 0.92 6.61
CA PRO A 67 8.30 1.33 7.16
C PRO A 67 9.48 0.52 6.60
N LEU A 68 9.22 -0.56 5.87
CA LEU A 68 10.25 -1.51 5.46
C LEU A 68 10.96 -1.08 4.18
N ASN A 69 10.24 -0.38 3.29
CA ASN A 69 10.75 0.06 1.99
C ASN A 69 11.41 -1.10 1.22
N LEU A 70 10.73 -2.25 1.22
CA LEU A 70 11.12 -3.47 0.50
C LEU A 70 10.33 -3.61 -0.80
N GLY A 71 10.91 -4.29 -1.79
CA GLY A 71 10.34 -4.43 -3.13
C GLY A 71 10.95 -3.44 -4.12
N GLU A 72 10.82 -3.75 -5.41
CA GLU A 72 11.31 -2.89 -6.50
C GLU A 72 10.50 -1.60 -6.63
N TYR A 73 9.21 -1.68 -6.30
CA TYR A 73 8.28 -0.56 -6.38
C TYR A 73 7.63 -0.26 -5.05
N LEU A 74 7.15 0.97 -4.91
CA LEU A 74 6.44 1.45 -3.74
C LEU A 74 5.24 2.29 -4.18
N VAL A 75 4.03 1.78 -3.91
CA VAL A 75 2.81 2.58 -4.06
C VAL A 75 2.76 3.58 -2.91
N ARG A 76 2.45 4.84 -3.21
CA ARG A 76 2.17 5.89 -2.23
C ARG A 76 0.89 6.62 -2.59
N VAL A 77 0.02 6.81 -1.61
CA VAL A 77 -1.20 7.61 -1.74
C VAL A 77 -1.04 8.86 -0.89
N TYR A 78 -1.36 10.00 -1.48
CA TYR A 78 -1.27 11.31 -0.84
C TYR A 78 -2.66 11.92 -0.71
N ASP A 79 -2.93 12.55 0.43
CA ASP A 79 -4.06 13.46 0.56
C ASP A 79 -3.78 14.72 -0.27
N LEU A 80 -4.69 15.06 -1.17
CA LEU A 80 -4.50 16.16 -2.12
C LEU A 80 -4.43 17.52 -1.43
N ALA A 81 -5.21 17.74 -0.38
CA ALA A 81 -5.31 19.02 0.30
C ALA A 81 -4.03 19.36 1.10
N SER A 82 -3.47 18.37 1.79
CA SER A 82 -2.30 18.55 2.65
C SER A 82 -0.98 18.08 2.03
N SER A 83 -1.02 17.37 0.89
CA SER A 83 0.13 16.65 0.33
C SER A 83 0.76 15.62 1.28
N GLN A 84 0.03 15.20 2.32
CA GLN A 84 0.50 14.21 3.28
C GLN A 84 0.39 12.81 2.71
N ALA A 85 1.43 11.98 2.85
CA ALA A 85 1.33 10.55 2.56
C ALA A 85 0.40 9.88 3.58
N ILE A 86 -0.64 9.21 3.07
CA ILE A 86 -1.70 8.58 3.88
C ILE A 86 -1.72 7.06 3.75
N TYR A 87 -1.06 6.50 2.73
CA TYR A 87 -0.86 5.06 2.58
C TYR A 87 0.42 4.78 1.78
N SER A 88 1.12 3.70 2.11
CA SER A 88 2.16 3.14 1.25
C SER A 88 2.29 1.62 1.39
N ARG A 89 2.76 0.98 0.31
CA ARG A 89 3.06 -0.46 0.28
C ARG A 89 4.12 -0.79 -0.76
N GLY A 90 5.18 -1.48 -0.33
CA GLY A 90 6.19 -2.03 -1.21
C GLY A 90 5.73 -3.30 -1.93
N TYR A 91 6.16 -3.50 -3.17
CA TYR A 91 5.89 -4.71 -3.95
C TYR A 91 6.96 -4.95 -5.02
N SER A 92 7.00 -6.17 -5.55
CA SER A 92 7.73 -6.54 -6.76
C SER A 92 6.76 -7.23 -7.72
N THR A 93 7.11 -7.29 -8.99
CA THR A 93 6.24 -7.83 -10.05
C THR A 93 6.92 -8.98 -10.78
N TYR A 94 6.11 -9.83 -11.43
CA TYR A 94 6.64 -10.81 -12.38
C TYR A 94 7.34 -10.14 -13.57
N PHE A 95 6.97 -8.91 -13.94
CA PHE A 95 7.67 -8.16 -14.98
C PHE A 95 9.15 -7.93 -14.58
N ASN A 96 9.44 -7.62 -13.31
CA ASN A 96 10.82 -7.47 -12.83
C ASN A 96 11.62 -8.76 -12.98
N GLU A 97 11.01 -9.91 -12.69
CA GLU A 97 11.64 -11.20 -12.88
C GLU A 97 11.87 -11.46 -14.37
N TRP A 98 10.87 -11.23 -15.21
CA TRP A 98 10.95 -11.43 -16.66
C TRP A 98 12.02 -10.54 -17.32
N GLN A 99 12.22 -9.30 -16.86
CA GLN A 99 13.27 -8.41 -17.38
C GLN A 99 14.70 -8.97 -17.21
N THR A 100 14.89 -9.99 -16.37
CA THR A 100 16.19 -10.66 -16.20
C THR A 100 16.45 -11.77 -17.22
N THR A 101 15.45 -12.12 -18.04
CA THR A 101 15.54 -13.20 -19.04
C THR A 101 16.20 -12.73 -20.34
N ASP A 102 16.69 -13.69 -21.13
CA ASP A 102 17.22 -13.43 -22.47
C ASP A 102 16.14 -12.94 -23.44
N GLU A 103 14.87 -13.32 -23.22
CA GLU A 103 13.74 -12.82 -24.02
C GLU A 103 13.62 -11.30 -23.90
N ALA A 104 13.66 -10.75 -22.68
CA ALA A 104 13.61 -9.32 -22.47
C ALA A 104 14.83 -8.56 -23.04
N ILE A 105 15.97 -9.23 -23.24
CA ILE A 105 17.16 -8.65 -23.88
C ILE A 105 16.98 -8.56 -25.39
N ALA A 106 16.33 -9.57 -25.99
CA ALA A 106 16.14 -9.66 -27.43
C ALA A 106 15.17 -8.60 -27.98
N GLY A 107 14.26 -8.09 -27.13
CA GLY A 107 13.23 -7.13 -27.48
C GLY A 107 12.04 -7.77 -28.20
#